data_AF-A0A2E9LHW3-F1
#
_entry.id   AF-A0A2E9LHW3-F1
#
_cell.length_a   1.000
_cell.length_b   1.000
_cell.length_c   1.000
_cell.angle_alpha   90.00
_cell.angle_beta   90.00
_cell.angle_gamma   90.00
#
_symmetry.space_group_name_H-M   'P 1'
#
loop_
_entity.id
_entity.type
_entity.pdbx_description
1 polymer ?
#
loop_
_entity_poly.entity_id
_entity_poly.type
_entity_poly.pdbx_seq_one_letter_code
_entity_poly.pdbx_strand_id
1 'polypeptide(L)'
;MAEDVEGTVMTDNPDSSVEVQQEPVGEQYTVKVDGSEEQVSLDELRDGYQRQSDYTRKTQELASERSRLQQAEAIVQSLEADPAGTLEALGDAFGVDRAAAQPTVELDPWDEGPDPSEQRIANLEARLAQQDRVQRRQQVEKQVEHLKGSYGEFDATELYQHALKHKIGNLEAALTHMRYNEVATKANKLEQEQERTEAKRDAAVVEPSGSKQAGSSSAPVGQPSSIREAFMDAKRSLSS
;
A
#
# COMPACT_ATOMS: atom_id res chain seq x y z
N MET A 1 64.49 32.07 14.32
CA MET A 1 64.46 31.48 15.66
C MET A 1 63.64 32.42 16.53
N ALA A 2 62.38 32.11 16.83
CA ALA A 2 61.97 31.25 17.98
C ALA A 2 62.15 32.05 19.28
N GLU A 3 61.20 32.29 20.19
CA GLU A 3 59.78 32.00 20.49
C GLU A 3 59.33 33.19 21.42
N ASP A 4 58.10 33.53 21.77
CA ASP A 4 57.06 32.82 22.54
C ASP A 4 55.87 33.80 22.70
N VAL A 5 54.63 33.40 22.39
CA VAL A 5 53.54 33.09 23.35
C VAL A 5 53.02 34.28 24.18
N GLU A 6 51.95 34.91 23.69
CA GLU A 6 50.92 35.52 24.56
C GLU A 6 49.55 34.97 24.14
N GLY A 7 49.20 33.83 24.73
CA GLY A 7 47.86 33.28 24.71
C GLY A 7 47.01 33.99 25.77
N THR A 8 46.09 34.84 25.32
CA THR A 8 45.11 35.49 26.20
C THR A 8 44.14 34.46 26.75
N VAL A 9 44.28 34.20 28.05
CA VAL A 9 43.37 33.44 28.89
C VAL A 9 42.06 34.21 28.99
N MET A 10 41.01 33.76 28.28
CA MET A 10 39.65 34.19 28.55
C MET A 10 39.05 33.21 29.55
N THR A 11 38.82 33.76 30.73
CA THR A 11 38.41 33.14 31.96
C THR A 11 37.07 32.43 31.81
N ASP A 12 37.07 31.18 32.26
CA ASP A 12 35.93 30.35 32.58
C ASP A 12 34.96 31.13 33.49
N ASN A 13 33.72 31.33 33.03
CA ASN A 13 32.63 31.91 33.80
C ASN A 13 31.56 30.82 34.00
N PRO A 14 31.63 30.03 35.09
CA PRO A 14 30.63 29.02 35.38
C PRO A 14 29.45 29.68 36.10
N ASP A 15 28.68 30.49 35.37
CA ASP A 15 27.32 30.84 35.80
C ASP A 15 26.40 30.91 34.58
N SER A 16 26.14 29.72 34.05
CA SER A 16 24.93 29.45 33.28
C SER A 16 24.13 28.45 34.11
N SER A 17 23.53 28.94 35.19
CA SER A 17 22.32 28.32 35.71
C SER A 17 21.28 28.35 34.60
N VAL A 18 21.27 27.31 33.77
CA VAL A 18 20.06 26.91 33.06
C VAL A 18 19.09 26.56 34.18
N GLU A 19 18.20 27.49 34.48
CA GLU A 19 16.99 27.25 35.27
C GLU A 19 16.23 26.13 34.56
N VAL A 20 16.52 24.89 34.94
CA VAL A 20 15.66 23.76 34.67
C VAL A 20 14.41 24.08 35.45
N GLN A 21 13.38 24.56 34.75
CA GLN A 21 12.03 24.68 35.28
C GLN A 21 11.68 23.33 35.91
N GLN A 22 11.68 23.28 37.24
CA GLN A 22 11.23 22.12 37.97
C GLN A 22 9.73 22.04 37.71
N GLU A 23 9.34 21.09 36.86
CA GLU A 23 7.94 20.75 36.62
C GLU A 23 7.27 20.43 37.96
N PRO A 24 6.14 21.07 38.30
CA PRO A 24 5.33 20.61 39.41
C PRO A 24 4.74 19.25 39.02
N VAL A 25 5.35 18.19 39.56
CA VAL A 25 4.89 16.81 39.43
C VAL A 25 3.51 16.70 40.10
N GLY A 26 2.44 16.86 39.33
CA GLY A 26 1.07 16.55 39.76
C GLY A 26 -0.04 17.56 39.44
N GLU A 27 0.18 18.58 38.61
CA GLU A 27 -0.92 19.48 38.20
C GLU A 27 -1.86 18.78 37.21
N GLN A 28 -3.02 18.36 37.72
CA GLN A 28 -4.14 17.92 36.89
C GLN A 28 -4.97 19.14 36.50
N TYR A 29 -5.26 19.26 35.21
CA TYR A 29 -6.02 20.34 34.60
C TYR A 29 -7.42 19.83 34.25
N THR A 30 -8.46 20.59 34.60
CA THR A 30 -9.84 20.22 34.26
C THR A 30 -10.20 20.74 32.88
N VAL A 31 -10.56 19.84 31.97
CA VAL A 31 -10.93 20.13 30.57
C VAL A 31 -12.35 19.62 30.33
N LYS A 32 -13.10 20.32 29.46
CA LYS A 32 -14.44 19.87 29.06
C LYS A 32 -14.37 19.11 27.75
N VAL A 33 -14.72 17.83 27.79
CA VAL A 33 -14.88 16.98 26.60
C VAL A 33 -16.35 16.55 26.55
N ASP A 34 -17.02 16.87 25.44
CA ASP A 34 -18.43 16.53 25.20
C ASP A 34 -19.40 16.91 26.34
N GLY A 35 -19.12 18.03 27.03
CA GLY A 35 -19.95 18.56 28.12
C GLY A 35 -19.69 17.96 29.50
N SER A 36 -18.75 17.01 29.62
CA SER A 36 -18.30 16.46 30.92
C SER A 36 -16.93 17.03 31.30
N GLU A 37 -16.72 17.27 32.59
CA GLU A 37 -15.45 17.75 33.14
C GLU A 37 -14.53 16.56 33.43
N GLU A 38 -13.34 16.56 32.81
CA GLU A 38 -12.34 15.51 32.94
C GLU A 38 -11.01 16.12 33.40
N GLN A 39 -10.32 15.45 34.32
CA GLN A 39 -9.01 15.88 34.81
C GLN A 39 -7.91 15.17 34.03
N VAL A 40 -7.05 15.95 33.38
CA VAL A 40 -5.97 15.47 32.51
C VAL A 40 -4.64 16.10 32.90
N SER A 41 -3.53 15.43 32.61
CA SER A 41 -2.19 15.99 32.84
C SER A 41 -1.84 17.04 31.77
N LEU A 42 -0.78 17.81 32.02
CA LEU A 42 -0.23 18.75 31.05
C LEU A 42 0.19 18.06 29.73
N ASP A 43 0.78 16.86 29.82
CA ASP A 43 1.21 16.08 28.66
C ASP A 43 0.02 15.66 27.79
N GLU A 44 -1.06 15.19 28.41
CA GLU A 44 -2.29 14.79 27.70
C GLU A 44 -2.95 15.99 27.02
N LEU A 45 -2.94 17.16 27.67
CA LEU A 45 -3.40 18.42 27.07
C LEU A 45 -2.60 18.79 25.81
N ARG A 46 -1.28 18.72 25.91
CA ARG A 46 -0.37 19.03 24.81
C ARG A 46 -0.55 18.06 23.65
N ASP A 47 -0.66 16.77 23.95
CA ASP A 47 -0.88 15.71 22.97
C ASP A 47 -2.26 15.82 22.31
N GLY A 48 -3.30 16.13 23.10
CA GLY A 48 -4.65 16.39 22.61
C GLY A 48 -4.69 17.56 21.61
N TYR A 49 -4.02 18.67 21.93
CA TYR A 49 -3.92 19.81 21.02
C TYR A 49 -3.17 19.49 19.72
N GLN A 50 -2.04 18.76 19.80
CA GLN A 50 -1.30 18.33 18.61
C GLN A 50 -2.15 17.45 17.71
N ARG A 51 -2.81 16.44 18.28
CA ARG A 51 -3.72 15.55 17.54
C ARG A 51 -4.89 16.32 16.94
N GLN A 52 -5.52 17.23 17.67
CA GLN A 52 -6.63 18.03 17.15
C GLN A 52 -6.20 18.91 15.97
N SER A 53 -5.03 19.56 16.08
CA SER A 53 -4.43 20.34 15.00
C SER A 53 -4.20 19.48 13.75
N ASP A 54 -3.64 18.28 13.92
CA ASP A 54 -3.39 17.34 12.84
C ASP A 54 -4.68 16.80 12.22
N TYR A 55 -5.66 16.43 13.04
CA TYR A 55 -6.98 15.99 12.56
C TYR A 55 -7.69 17.10 11.79
N THR A 56 -7.61 18.34 12.27
CA THR A 56 -8.21 19.50 11.60
C THR A 56 -7.54 19.70 10.25
N ARG A 57 -6.20 19.72 10.20
CA ARG A 57 -5.44 19.84 8.95
C ARG A 57 -5.78 18.72 7.97
N LYS A 58 -5.76 17.47 8.45
CA LYS A 58 -6.08 16.28 7.64
C LYS A 58 -7.52 16.29 7.14
N THR A 59 -8.47 16.77 7.95
CA THR A 59 -9.88 16.86 7.55
C THR A 59 -10.06 17.94 6.48
N GLN A 60 -9.36 19.08 6.59
CA GLN A 60 -9.36 20.12 5.57
C GLN A 60 -8.70 19.64 4.27
N GLU A 61 -7.59 18.93 4.36
CA GLU A 61 -6.94 18.29 3.20
C GLU A 61 -7.87 17.29 2.52
N LEU A 62 -8.51 16.41 3.29
CA LEU A 62 -9.46 15.44 2.77
C LEU A 62 -10.68 16.11 2.13
N ALA A 63 -11.21 17.17 2.73
CA ALA A 63 -12.31 17.95 2.16
C ALA A 63 -11.88 18.64 0.84
N SER A 64 -10.67 19.17 0.80
CA SER A 64 -10.10 19.78 -0.40
C SER A 64 -9.88 18.75 -1.51
N GLU A 65 -9.39 17.56 -1.16
CA GLU A 65 -9.21 16.45 -2.09
C GLU A 65 -10.55 15.97 -2.67
N ARG A 66 -11.57 15.77 -1.81
CA ARG A 66 -12.92 15.41 -2.25
C ARG A 66 -13.52 16.46 -3.18
N SER A 67 -13.36 17.74 -2.83
CA SER A 67 -13.84 18.85 -3.67
C SER A 67 -13.14 18.86 -5.03
N ARG A 68 -11.81 18.64 -5.08
CA ARG A 68 -11.05 18.54 -6.33
C ARG A 68 -11.52 17.36 -7.19
N LEU A 69 -11.74 16.19 -6.60
CA LEU A 69 -12.23 15.02 -7.32
C LEU A 69 -13.64 15.25 -7.89
N GLN A 70 -14.55 15.84 -7.12
CA GLN A 70 -15.89 16.20 -7.59
C GLN A 70 -15.86 17.20 -8.75
N GLN A 71 -14.99 18.22 -8.66
CA GLN A 71 -14.79 19.17 -9.76
C GLN A 71 -14.25 18.48 -11.01
N ALA A 72 -13.26 17.59 -10.87
CA ALA A 72 -12.71 16.83 -11.99
C ALA A 72 -13.78 15.94 -12.65
N GLU A 73 -14.59 15.24 -11.86
CA GLU A 73 -15.69 14.42 -12.38
C GLU A 73 -16.73 15.26 -13.13
N ALA A 74 -17.12 16.42 -12.57
CA ALA A 74 -18.04 17.35 -13.22
C ALA A 74 -17.50 17.87 -14.56
N ILE A 75 -16.21 18.20 -14.63
CA ILE A 75 -15.55 18.64 -15.87
C ILE A 75 -15.53 17.52 -16.92
N VAL A 76 -15.24 16.28 -16.52
CA VAL A 76 -15.26 15.13 -17.44
C VAL A 76 -16.67 14.90 -17.98
N GLN A 77 -17.68 14.91 -17.11
CA GLN A 77 -19.07 14.75 -17.54
C GLN A 77 -19.52 15.86 -18.50
N SER A 78 -19.12 17.10 -18.25
CA SER A 78 -19.46 18.21 -19.15
C SER A 78 -18.70 18.14 -20.47
N LEU A 79 -17.43 17.70 -20.47
CA LEU A 79 -16.65 17.43 -21.69
C LEU A 79 -17.28 16.32 -22.55
N GLU A 80 -17.84 15.29 -21.93
CA GLU A 80 -18.54 14.21 -22.65
C GLU A 80 -19.87 14.67 -23.26
N ALA A 81 -20.58 15.55 -22.57
CA ALA A 81 -21.88 16.08 -23.03
C ALA A 81 -21.75 17.20 -24.07
N ASP A 82 -20.88 18.18 -23.81
CA ASP A 82 -20.59 19.32 -24.68
C ASP A 82 -19.11 19.74 -24.57
N PRO A 83 -18.23 19.17 -25.42
CA PRO A 83 -16.81 19.47 -25.39
C PRO A 83 -16.49 20.90 -25.82
N ALA A 84 -17.29 21.52 -26.69
CA ALA A 84 -17.01 22.86 -27.20
C ALA A 84 -17.32 23.93 -26.16
N GLY A 85 -18.53 23.90 -25.58
CA GLY A 85 -18.96 24.85 -24.56
C GLY A 85 -18.18 24.71 -23.25
N THR A 86 -17.80 23.48 -22.87
CA THR A 86 -16.99 23.24 -21.67
C THR A 86 -15.58 23.84 -21.79
N LEU A 87 -14.95 23.72 -22.97
CA LEU A 87 -13.62 24.30 -23.21
C LEU A 87 -13.65 25.82 -23.25
N GLU A 88 -14.74 26.42 -23.73
CA GLU A 88 -14.95 27.88 -23.71
C GLU A 88 -15.09 28.39 -22.26
N ALA A 89 -15.97 27.76 -21.47
CA ALA A 89 -16.16 28.13 -20.06
C ALA A 89 -14.89 27.94 -19.21
N LEU A 90 -14.12 26.87 -19.46
CA LEU A 90 -12.80 26.68 -18.85
C LEU A 90 -11.81 27.75 -19.29
N GLY A 91 -11.80 28.10 -20.58
CA GLY A 91 -10.98 29.18 -21.11
C GLY A 91 -11.24 30.50 -20.40
N ASP A 92 -12.51 30.88 -20.26
CA ASP A 92 -12.93 32.09 -19.55
C ASP A 92 -12.55 32.06 -18.06
N ALA A 93 -12.77 30.93 -17.39
CA ALA A 93 -12.44 30.77 -15.96
C ALA A 93 -10.94 30.88 -15.67
N PHE A 94 -10.09 30.44 -16.60
CA PHE A 94 -8.63 30.55 -16.50
C PHE A 94 -8.06 31.81 -17.17
N GLY A 95 -8.91 32.68 -17.73
CA GLY A 95 -8.48 33.90 -18.43
C GLY A 95 -7.71 33.62 -19.71
N VAL A 96 -7.91 32.45 -20.32
CA VAL A 96 -7.36 32.08 -21.62
C VAL A 96 -8.29 32.62 -22.69
N ASP A 97 -8.10 33.89 -23.05
CA ASP A 97 -8.73 34.48 -24.23
C ASP A 97 -8.30 33.66 -25.47
N ARG A 98 -9.19 32.82 -26.00
CA ARG A 98 -8.93 32.09 -27.24
C ARG A 98 -8.69 33.03 -28.43
N ALA A 99 -9.16 34.28 -28.32
CA ALA A 99 -8.85 35.36 -29.26
C ALA A 99 -7.38 35.81 -29.21
N ALA A 100 -6.71 35.70 -28.06
CA ALA A 100 -5.28 35.99 -27.89
C ALA A 100 -4.40 34.74 -28.05
N ALA A 101 -4.99 33.54 -27.98
CA ALA A 101 -4.34 32.24 -28.21
C ALA A 101 -4.66 31.65 -29.59
N GLN A 102 -4.99 32.48 -30.59
CA GLN A 102 -4.43 32.24 -31.91
C GLN A 102 -2.93 32.40 -31.68
N PRO A 103 -2.10 31.35 -31.79
CA PRO A 103 -0.70 31.63 -31.92
C PRO A 103 -0.63 32.52 -33.16
N THR A 104 -0.22 33.78 -32.99
CA THR A 104 0.47 34.47 -34.06
C THR A 104 1.79 33.72 -34.24
N VAL A 105 1.70 32.45 -34.67
CA VAL A 105 2.61 32.00 -35.69
C VAL A 105 2.43 33.09 -36.73
N GLU A 106 3.46 33.88 -36.97
CA GLU A 106 3.68 34.33 -38.33
C GLU A 106 3.65 33.04 -39.14
N LEU A 107 2.45 32.62 -39.55
CA LEU A 107 2.27 31.69 -40.64
C LEU A 107 3.11 32.35 -41.72
N ASP A 108 4.24 31.70 -42.03
CA ASP A 108 4.92 32.00 -43.26
C ASP A 108 3.81 32.11 -44.30
N PRO A 109 3.70 33.17 -45.12
CA PRO A 109 2.66 33.26 -46.13
C PRO A 109 2.65 32.06 -47.10
N TRP A 110 3.65 31.19 -47.01
CA TRP A 110 3.82 29.90 -47.67
C TRP A 110 3.60 28.66 -46.79
N ASP A 111 3.34 28.79 -45.48
CA ASP A 111 2.88 27.71 -44.60
C ASP A 111 1.38 27.52 -44.83
N GLU A 112 1.07 26.90 -45.97
CA GLU A 112 -0.23 26.32 -46.24
C GLU A 112 -0.47 25.26 -45.16
N GLY A 113 -1.32 25.56 -44.18
CA GLY A 113 -1.71 24.61 -43.13
C GLY A 113 -2.09 23.24 -43.71
N PRO A 114 -2.12 22.17 -42.89
CA PRO A 114 -2.13 20.78 -43.35
C PRO A 114 -3.16 20.57 -44.47
N ASP A 115 -2.68 20.11 -45.62
CA ASP A 115 -3.47 19.93 -46.84
C ASP A 115 -4.77 19.18 -46.48
N PRO A 116 -5.95 19.57 -47.00
CA PRO A 116 -7.18 18.80 -46.87
C PRO A 116 -7.00 17.27 -47.10
N SER A 117 -6.06 16.88 -47.96
CA SER A 117 -5.68 15.48 -48.17
C SER A 117 -4.99 14.85 -46.94
N GLU A 118 -4.05 15.54 -46.30
CA GLU A 118 -3.36 15.11 -45.08
C GLU A 118 -4.33 14.96 -43.91
N GLN A 119 -5.25 15.92 -43.74
CA GLN A 119 -6.27 15.83 -42.71
C GLN A 119 -7.18 14.60 -42.91
N ARG A 120 -7.51 14.29 -44.16
CA ARG A 120 -8.30 13.09 -44.49
C ARG A 120 -7.53 11.81 -44.18
N ILE A 121 -6.23 11.78 -44.48
CA ILE A 121 -5.36 10.64 -44.15
C ILE A 121 -5.27 10.46 -42.64
N ALA A 122 -5.02 11.53 -41.87
CA ALA A 122 -4.96 11.48 -40.41
C ALA A 122 -6.27 10.94 -39.79
N ASN A 123 -7.42 11.36 -40.32
CA ASN A 123 -8.73 10.83 -39.89
C ASN A 123 -8.92 9.34 -40.21
N LEU A 124 -8.43 8.88 -41.38
CA LEU A 124 -8.47 7.47 -41.77
C LEU A 124 -7.55 6.62 -40.90
N GLU A 125 -6.33 7.10 -40.63
CA GLU A 125 -5.36 6.45 -39.75
C GLU A 125 -5.90 6.35 -38.32
N ALA A 126 -6.51 7.43 -37.81
CA ALA A 126 -7.14 7.41 -36.49
C ALA A 126 -8.26 6.36 -36.41
N ARG A 127 -9.11 6.25 -37.44
CA ARG A 127 -10.16 5.22 -37.51
C ARG A 127 -9.58 3.81 -37.56
N LEU A 128 -8.53 3.60 -38.35
CA LEU A 128 -7.86 2.30 -38.46
C LEU A 128 -7.20 1.91 -37.13
N ALA A 129 -6.49 2.83 -36.48
CA ALA A 129 -5.89 2.61 -35.18
C ALA A 129 -6.93 2.26 -34.11
N GLN A 130 -8.12 2.88 -34.14
CA GLN A 130 -9.22 2.52 -33.24
C GLN A 130 -9.73 1.10 -33.52
N GLN A 131 -9.90 0.74 -34.79
CA GLN A 131 -10.32 -0.61 -35.18
C GLN A 131 -9.29 -1.66 -34.72
N ASP A 132 -8.01 -1.41 -34.94
CA ASP A 132 -6.92 -2.30 -34.52
C ASP A 132 -6.88 -2.48 -33.00
N ARG A 133 -7.11 -1.41 -32.23
CA ARG A 133 -7.21 -1.49 -30.76
C ARG A 133 -8.36 -2.39 -30.32
N VAL A 134 -9.53 -2.27 -30.95
CA VAL A 134 -10.69 -3.11 -30.65
C VAL A 134 -10.42 -4.57 -31.00
N GLN A 135 -9.86 -4.85 -32.18
CA GLN A 135 -9.52 -6.21 -32.59
C GLN A 135 -8.49 -6.84 -31.64
N ARG A 136 -7.45 -6.09 -31.27
CA ARG A 136 -6.43 -6.56 -30.31
C ARG A 136 -7.05 -6.91 -28.96
N ARG A 137 -7.95 -6.07 -28.45
CA ARG A 137 -8.66 -6.35 -27.19
C ARG A 137 -9.49 -7.64 -27.29
N GLN A 138 -10.23 -7.82 -28.37
CA GLN A 138 -11.01 -9.05 -28.60
C GLN A 138 -10.14 -10.30 -28.67
N GLN A 139 -8.94 -10.21 -29.27
CA GLN A 139 -7.99 -11.34 -29.31
C GLN A 139 -7.51 -11.70 -27.90
N VAL A 140 -7.18 -10.70 -27.08
CA VAL A 140 -6.79 -10.90 -25.69
C VAL A 140 -7.93 -11.52 -24.87
N GLU A 141 -9.16 -11.03 -25.03
CA GLU A 141 -10.35 -11.59 -24.37
C GLU A 141 -10.56 -13.07 -24.72
N LYS A 142 -10.47 -13.42 -26.01
CA LYS A 142 -10.56 -14.82 -26.47
C LYS A 142 -9.45 -15.70 -25.90
N GLN A 143 -8.23 -15.18 -25.81
CA GLN A 143 -7.12 -15.90 -25.19
C GLN A 143 -7.39 -16.16 -23.71
N VAL A 144 -7.91 -15.18 -22.97
CA VAL A 144 -8.29 -15.36 -21.57
C VAL A 144 -9.42 -16.37 -21.43
N GLU A 145 -10.45 -16.32 -22.27
CA GLU A 145 -11.54 -17.30 -22.27
C GLU A 145 -11.03 -18.72 -22.56
N HIS A 146 -10.15 -18.86 -23.55
CA HIS A 146 -9.49 -20.13 -23.85
C HIS A 146 -8.68 -20.66 -22.64
N LEU A 147 -7.90 -19.79 -22.00
CA LEU A 147 -7.11 -20.13 -20.81
C LEU A 147 -8.01 -20.51 -19.63
N LYS A 148 -9.16 -19.85 -19.46
CA LYS A 148 -10.14 -20.24 -18.43
C LYS A 148 -10.68 -21.64 -18.67
N GLY A 149 -10.96 -21.98 -19.92
CA GLY A 149 -11.39 -23.32 -20.32
C GLY A 149 -10.33 -24.40 -20.05
N SER A 150 -9.05 -24.12 -20.30
CA SER A 150 -7.98 -25.11 -20.16
C SER A 150 -7.40 -25.21 -18.74
N TYR A 151 -7.30 -24.09 -18.03
CA TYR A 151 -6.63 -24.00 -16.73
C TYR A 151 -7.59 -23.76 -15.55
N GLY A 152 -8.88 -23.56 -15.79
CA GLY A 152 -9.89 -23.24 -14.77
C GLY A 152 -10.00 -21.73 -14.49
N GLU A 153 -10.80 -21.35 -13.50
CA GLU A 153 -11.00 -19.94 -13.14
C GLU A 153 -9.73 -19.31 -12.53
N PHE A 154 -9.46 -18.06 -12.92
CA PHE A 154 -8.41 -17.20 -12.38
C PHE A 154 -8.79 -15.72 -12.56
N ASP A 155 -8.14 -14.83 -11.82
CA ASP A 155 -8.31 -13.38 -12.00
C ASP A 155 -7.49 -12.88 -13.20
N ALA A 156 -8.19 -12.39 -14.23
CA ALA A 156 -7.56 -11.82 -15.41
C ALA A 156 -6.74 -10.56 -15.07
N THR A 157 -7.18 -9.77 -14.09
CA THR A 157 -6.51 -8.54 -13.67
C THR A 157 -5.14 -8.83 -13.10
N GLU A 158 -5.06 -9.80 -12.19
CA GLU A 158 -3.81 -10.25 -11.58
C GLU A 158 -2.86 -10.86 -12.63
N LEU A 159 -3.41 -11.65 -13.57
CA LEU A 159 -2.65 -12.19 -14.69
C LEU A 159 -2.00 -11.09 -15.54
N TYR A 160 -2.75 -10.05 -15.91
CA TYR A 160 -2.20 -8.93 -16.70
C TYR A 160 -1.12 -8.17 -15.94
N GLN A 161 -1.34 -7.90 -14.65
CA GLN A 161 -0.34 -7.22 -13.81
C GLN A 161 0.93 -8.06 -13.68
N HIS A 162 0.80 -9.36 -13.47
CA HIS A 162 1.93 -10.28 -13.40
C HIS A 162 2.67 -10.36 -14.75
N ALA A 163 1.95 -10.42 -15.87
CA ALA A 163 2.54 -10.39 -17.21
C ALA A 163 3.35 -9.11 -17.47
N LEU A 164 2.81 -7.94 -17.09
CA LEU A 164 3.50 -6.65 -17.23
C LEU A 164 4.73 -6.56 -16.31
N LYS A 165 4.60 -6.98 -15.05
CA LYS A 165 5.68 -6.98 -14.05
C LYS A 165 6.87 -7.84 -14.50
N HIS A 166 6.60 -9.01 -15.05
CA HIS A 166 7.62 -9.95 -15.51
C HIS A 166 7.94 -9.83 -17.01
N LYS A 167 7.35 -8.86 -17.71
CA LYS A 167 7.52 -8.60 -19.15
C LYS A 167 7.28 -9.84 -20.01
N ILE A 168 6.30 -10.66 -19.63
CA ILE A 168 5.93 -11.87 -20.35
C ILE A 168 4.87 -11.49 -21.40
N GLY A 169 5.23 -11.55 -22.68
CA GLY A 169 4.34 -11.20 -23.79
C GLY A 169 3.24 -12.22 -24.08
N ASN A 170 3.31 -13.42 -23.49
CA ASN A 170 2.31 -14.48 -23.64
C ASN A 170 1.54 -14.68 -22.32
N LEU A 171 0.21 -14.54 -22.39
CA LEU A 171 -0.69 -14.68 -21.24
C LEU A 171 -0.64 -16.09 -20.62
N GLU A 172 -0.46 -17.13 -21.43
CA GLU A 172 -0.35 -18.51 -20.94
C GLU A 172 0.92 -18.71 -20.11
N ALA A 173 2.06 -18.23 -20.60
CA ALA A 173 3.33 -18.31 -19.90
C ALA A 173 3.32 -17.46 -18.62
N ALA A 174 2.62 -16.33 -18.64
CA ALA A 174 2.42 -15.52 -17.44
C ALA A 174 1.58 -16.28 -16.39
N LEU A 175 0.54 -16.99 -16.81
CA LEU A 175 -0.33 -17.77 -15.92
C LEU A 175 0.44 -18.94 -15.29
N THR A 176 1.20 -19.69 -16.08
CA THR A 176 1.98 -20.82 -15.56
C THR A 176 3.06 -20.34 -14.60
N HIS A 177 3.71 -19.22 -14.88
CA HIS A 177 4.69 -18.62 -13.99
C HIS A 177 4.06 -18.13 -12.67
N MET A 178 2.87 -17.52 -12.73
CA MET A 178 2.12 -17.10 -11.54
C MET A 178 1.76 -18.29 -10.65
N ARG A 179 1.18 -19.34 -11.23
CA ARG A 179 0.82 -20.57 -10.51
C ARG A 179 2.03 -21.30 -9.95
N TYR A 180 3.14 -21.36 -10.70
CA TYR A 180 4.37 -21.96 -10.23
C TYR A 180 4.91 -21.23 -9.00
N ASN A 181 4.93 -19.90 -9.02
CA ASN A 181 5.37 -19.11 -7.87
C ASN A 181 4.47 -19.33 -6.64
N GLU A 182 3.16 -19.41 -6.82
CA GLU A 182 2.24 -19.74 -5.72
C GLU A 182 2.52 -21.13 -5.12
N VAL A 183 2.75 -22.14 -5.96
CA VAL A 183 3.07 -23.49 -5.49
C VAL A 183 4.43 -23.50 -4.78
N ALA A 184 5.45 -22.86 -5.35
CA ALA A 184 6.79 -22.77 -4.75
C ALA A 184 6.78 -22.05 -3.41
N THR A 185 6.04 -20.94 -3.29
CA THR A 185 5.90 -20.19 -2.03
C THR A 185 5.14 -20.99 -0.97
N LYS A 186 4.07 -21.71 -1.36
CA LYS A 186 3.36 -22.62 -0.45
C LYS A 186 4.25 -23.75 0.02
N ALA A 187 5.03 -24.37 -0.88
CA ALA A 187 5.96 -25.44 -0.54
C ALA A 187 7.02 -24.96 0.48
N ASN A 188 7.70 -23.85 0.20
CA ASN A 188 8.68 -23.25 1.13
C ASN A 188 8.07 -22.92 2.49
N LYS A 189 6.82 -22.41 2.53
CA LYS A 189 6.14 -22.11 3.79
C LYS A 189 5.83 -23.38 4.58
N LEU A 190 5.41 -24.44 3.91
CA LEU A 190 5.06 -25.71 4.54
C LEU A 190 6.32 -26.41 5.08
N GLU A 191 7.45 -26.34 4.37
CA GLU A 191 8.75 -26.79 4.85
C GLU A 191 9.18 -26.02 6.11
N GLN A 192 9.11 -24.69 6.11
CA GLN A 192 9.41 -23.88 7.29
C GLN A 192 8.49 -24.20 8.49
N GLU A 193 7.22 -24.50 8.24
CA GLU A 193 6.30 -24.92 9.30
C GLU A 193 6.68 -26.31 9.85
N GLN A 194 7.06 -27.26 8.99
CA GLN A 194 7.56 -28.56 9.41
C GLN A 194 8.83 -28.44 10.26
N GLU A 195 9.84 -27.70 9.79
CA GLU A 195 11.07 -27.44 10.53
C GLU A 195 10.79 -26.79 11.89
N ARG A 196 9.83 -25.85 11.97
CA ARG A 196 9.40 -25.26 13.25
C ARG A 196 8.74 -26.28 14.17
N THR A 197 7.93 -27.19 13.63
CA THR A 197 7.32 -28.26 14.44
C THR A 197 8.34 -29.29 14.92
N GLU A 198 9.32 -29.63 14.08
CA GLU A 198 10.42 -30.51 14.43
C GLU A 198 11.34 -29.87 15.46
N ALA A 199 11.77 -28.63 15.26
CA ALA A 199 12.56 -27.90 16.25
C ALA A 199 11.83 -27.74 17.58
N LYS A 200 10.51 -27.53 17.58
CA LYS A 200 9.69 -27.52 18.81
C LYS A 200 9.63 -28.90 19.47
N ARG A 201 9.52 -29.97 18.68
CA ARG A 201 9.54 -31.35 19.18
C ARG A 201 10.90 -31.68 19.78
N ASP A 202 11.99 -31.37 19.08
CA ASP A 202 13.35 -31.62 19.54
C ASP A 202 13.67 -30.82 20.81
N ALA A 203 13.28 -29.55 20.87
CA ALA A 203 13.43 -28.73 22.07
C ALA A 203 12.63 -29.26 23.28
N ALA A 204 11.49 -29.91 23.05
CA ALA A 204 10.69 -30.55 24.11
C ALA A 204 11.21 -31.94 24.50
N VAL A 205 11.99 -32.60 23.62
CA VAL A 205 12.56 -33.94 23.83
C VAL A 205 13.94 -33.89 24.52
N VAL A 206 14.60 -32.72 24.56
CA VAL A 206 15.78 -32.53 25.42
C VAL A 206 15.36 -32.68 26.89
N GLU A 207 15.95 -33.68 27.53
CA GLU A 207 15.52 -34.36 28.76
C GLU A 207 14.92 -33.50 29.89
N PRO A 208 13.97 -34.06 30.68
CA PRO A 208 13.58 -33.53 31.98
C PRO A 208 14.72 -33.71 32.98
N SER A 209 15.80 -32.97 32.81
CA SER A 209 16.95 -32.97 33.70
C SER A 209 16.66 -32.06 34.90
N GLY A 210 15.98 -32.65 35.88
CA GLY A 210 16.29 -32.47 37.30
C GLY A 210 15.95 -31.15 37.98
N SER A 211 14.66 -30.86 38.19
CA SER A 211 14.23 -30.25 39.46
C SER A 211 13.18 -31.15 40.11
N LYS A 212 13.54 -31.70 41.28
CA LYS A 212 12.68 -32.61 42.03
C LYS A 212 11.54 -31.81 42.66
N GLN A 213 10.34 -31.89 42.08
CA GLN A 213 9.11 -31.67 42.83
C GLN A 213 8.32 -32.97 42.81
N ALA A 214 8.38 -33.70 43.92
CA ALA A 214 7.65 -34.94 44.14
C ALA A 214 6.14 -34.63 44.25
N GLY A 215 5.33 -35.19 43.36
CA GLY A 215 3.87 -35.12 43.48
C GLY A 215 3.13 -35.53 42.21
N SER A 216 2.62 -36.77 42.20
CA SER A 216 1.73 -37.39 41.23
C SER A 216 2.36 -37.92 39.93
N SER A 217 2.54 -39.24 39.90
CA SER A 217 2.77 -40.01 38.67
C SER A 217 1.42 -40.27 38.01
N SER A 218 0.99 -39.40 37.09
CA SER A 218 0.10 -39.84 36.01
C SER A 218 0.97 -40.09 34.78
N ALA A 219 1.11 -41.37 34.40
CA ALA A 219 1.85 -41.75 33.20
C ALA A 219 1.25 -41.02 31.98
N PRO A 220 2.07 -40.46 31.07
CA PRO A 220 1.57 -39.85 29.85
C PRO A 220 1.06 -40.95 28.93
N VAL A 221 -0.26 -41.05 28.79
CA VAL A 221 -0.88 -41.89 27.77
C VAL A 221 -0.60 -41.24 26.42
N GLY A 222 0.34 -41.81 25.67
CA GLY A 222 0.58 -41.41 24.29
C GLY A 222 -0.70 -41.57 23.47
N GLN A 223 -1.03 -40.57 22.65
CA GLN A 223 -2.17 -40.67 21.75
C GLN A 223 -1.93 -41.80 20.75
N PRO A 224 -2.85 -42.78 20.61
CA PRO A 224 -2.65 -43.92 19.72
C PRO A 224 -2.65 -43.46 18.26
N SER A 225 -1.65 -43.89 17.51
CA SER A 225 -1.45 -43.53 16.10
C SER A 225 -2.41 -44.27 15.15
N SER A 226 -3.11 -45.28 15.66
CA SER A 226 -4.07 -46.08 14.92
C SER A 226 -5.22 -46.57 15.82
N ILE A 227 -6.42 -46.71 15.24
CA ILE A 227 -7.60 -47.27 15.92
C ILE A 227 -7.32 -48.67 16.49
N ARG A 228 -6.48 -49.46 15.82
CA ARG A 228 -6.08 -50.80 16.28
C ARG A 228 -5.23 -50.75 17.55
N GLU A 229 -4.34 -49.78 17.65
CA GLU A 229 -3.45 -49.57 18.79
C GLU A 229 -4.27 -49.09 20.01
N ALA A 230 -5.18 -48.14 19.79
CA ALA A 230 -6.13 -47.67 20.81
C ALA A 230 -6.95 -48.81 21.44
N PHE A 231 -7.44 -49.74 20.61
CA PHE A 231 -8.23 -50.87 21.07
C PHE A 231 -7.40 -51.88 21.89
N MET A 232 -6.14 -52.11 21.52
CA MET A 232 -5.24 -53.01 22.26
C MET A 232 -4.89 -52.44 23.63
N ASP A 233 -4.61 -51.14 23.71
CA ASP A 233 -4.29 -50.48 24.98
C ASP A 233 -5.50 -50.42 25.92
N ALA A 234 -6.69 -50.14 25.39
CA ALA A 234 -7.93 -50.21 26.15
C ALA A 234 -8.21 -51.62 26.71
N LYS A 235 -7.87 -52.67 25.95
CA LYS A 235 -8.00 -54.05 26.44
C LYS A 235 -6.99 -54.35 27.55
N ARG A 236 -5.78 -53.83 27.45
CA ARG A 236 -4.71 -54.02 28.45
C ARG A 236 -5.03 -53.29 29.75
N SER A 237 -5.61 -52.09 29.68
CA SER A 237 -6.04 -51.34 30.88
C SER A 237 -7.23 -51.99 31.59
N LEU A 238 -8.11 -52.70 30.87
CA LEU A 238 -9.23 -53.41 31.47
C LEU A 238 -8.83 -54.71 32.19
N SER A 239 -7.65 -55.26 31.87
CA SER A 239 -7.13 -56.49 32.48
C SER A 239 -6.23 -56.27 33.68
N SER A 240 -6.00 -55.02 34.08
CA SER A 240 -5.17 -54.62 35.21
C SER A 240 -6.02 -54.08 36.35
#